data_AF-A0A519TR17-F1
#
_entry.id   AF-A0A519TR17-F1
#
_cell.length_a   1.000
_cell.length_b   1.000
_cell.length_c   1.000
_cell.angle_alpha   90.00
_cell.angle_beta   90.00
_cell.angle_gamma   90.00
#
_symmetry.space_group_name_H-M   'P 1'
#
loop_
_entity.id
_entity.type
_entity.pdbx_description
1 polymer ?
#
loop_
_entity_poly.entity_id
_entity_poly.type
_entity_poly.pdbx_seq_one_letter_code
_entity_poly.pdbx_strand_id
1 'polypeptide(L)'
;MKLLILNLFTLLSLSVFAQKDISKVWVSDLGNGKYKNPVIDADYSDPDVIRVGDDFYLTASSFDAVPGLPILHSKDLVNWTIIGHALKRQPPFDHFSKTQHGNGVWAPAIRFHNGEFYIYYPDPDFGIYLTKAKNPVGPWSDPVLVEGGKGLIDPCPLWDEDGKVYLAHAYAGSRAGIKSIIVVKKMNAAGDKAIDEGKLVYDGHELDPTIEGPKFYKRNGYYYIFAPGGGVSTGWQTVLRSKNVYGPYERRVAMDQGKSPINGPHQGAWVNTPSGEDWFLHFQDKNAYGRVVHLQPMKWVNNWPVIGTDADGDGIGEPVLVYKKPSIAKAVAITTPAESDEFNGTNLGLQWQWQANPSATWSFLNPTKGMLRLYSVKIPDSAKNYWEVPNLLLQKFPTEKFTTVTKLTFTPNTKLENEKTGLIVAGLSYANIAVKSKKDGNYLVYTTCKTADKGKAEKEETLIKLTSNTIYLSVTVSEGAKCQFSYSLTGDKFTKVNDVFQAEPGKWIGAKVGLFCVREQQTNDAGYADFDWFRIEL
;
A
#
# COMPACT_ATOMS: atom_id res chain seq x y z
N MET A 1 7.74 43.29 34.07
CA MET A 1 7.04 43.32 32.77
C MET A 1 7.70 42.30 31.86
N LYS A 2 7.26 41.04 31.90
CA LYS A 2 7.76 39.94 31.03
C LYS A 2 6.58 39.51 30.17
N LEU A 3 6.69 39.74 28.86
CA LEU A 3 5.70 39.37 27.87
C LEU A 3 5.68 37.83 27.73
N LEU A 4 4.56 37.20 28.10
CA LEU A 4 4.25 35.84 27.66
C LEU A 4 3.85 35.91 26.18
N ILE A 5 4.67 35.36 25.30
CA ILE A 5 4.28 35.12 23.91
C ILE A 5 3.55 33.77 23.89
N LEU A 6 2.22 33.84 23.89
CA LEU A 6 1.34 32.70 23.68
C LEU A 6 1.33 32.40 22.17
N ASN A 7 2.07 31.38 21.74
CA ASN A 7 2.00 30.90 20.36
C ASN A 7 0.67 30.18 20.14
N LEU A 8 -0.30 30.91 19.60
CA LEU A 8 -1.58 30.39 19.14
C LEU A 8 -1.35 29.62 17.83
N PHE A 9 -1.33 28.29 17.89
CA PHE A 9 -1.39 27.45 16.69
C PHE A 9 -2.79 27.59 16.06
N THR A 10 -2.93 28.48 15.09
CA THR A 10 -4.08 28.50 14.18
C THR A 10 -4.05 27.24 13.32
N LEU A 11 -4.94 26.28 13.60
CA LEU A 11 -5.31 25.25 12.64
C LEU A 11 -5.93 25.94 11.42
N LEU A 12 -5.20 25.98 10.30
CA LEU A 12 -5.83 26.26 9.01
C LEU A 12 -6.83 25.13 8.74
N SER A 13 -8.10 25.49 8.57
CA SER A 13 -9.11 24.63 7.97
C SER A 13 -8.68 24.30 6.54
N LEU A 14 -8.06 23.14 6.36
CA LEU A 14 -7.67 22.62 5.05
C LEU A 14 -8.94 22.33 4.26
N SER A 15 -9.08 22.96 3.10
CA SER A 15 -10.02 22.54 2.06
C SER A 15 -9.53 21.19 1.53
N VAL A 16 -9.92 20.12 2.22
CA VAL A 16 -9.78 18.76 1.72
C VAL A 16 -10.48 18.71 0.37
N PHE A 17 -9.80 18.29 -0.69
CA PHE A 17 -10.47 17.77 -1.88
C PHE A 17 -11.27 16.57 -1.38
N ALA A 18 -12.51 16.81 -0.96
CA ALA A 18 -13.35 15.81 -0.35
C ALA A 18 -13.55 14.70 -1.37
N GLN A 19 -12.91 13.56 -1.11
CA GLN A 19 -13.36 12.29 -1.66
C GLN A 19 -14.82 12.14 -1.22
N LYS A 20 -15.75 12.42 -2.13
CA LYS A 20 -17.17 12.54 -1.78
C LYS A 20 -17.85 11.18 -1.62
N ASP A 21 -17.29 10.14 -2.23
CA ASP A 21 -18.00 8.87 -2.36
C ASP A 21 -17.44 7.81 -1.41
N ILE A 22 -18.34 7.29 -0.58
CA ILE A 22 -18.16 6.07 0.21
C ILE A 22 -18.13 4.89 -0.76
N SER A 23 -17.24 3.93 -0.53
CA SER A 23 -17.09 2.73 -1.36
C SER A 23 -18.44 2.02 -1.50
N LYS A 24 -18.74 1.60 -2.73
CA LYS A 24 -19.94 0.81 -3.03
C LYS A 24 -19.75 -0.66 -2.71
N VAL A 25 -18.51 -1.11 -2.56
CA VAL A 25 -18.13 -2.52 -2.47
C VAL A 25 -17.64 -2.93 -1.08
N TRP A 26 -17.07 -2.01 -0.31
CA TRP A 26 -16.62 -2.29 1.06
C TRP A 26 -16.73 -1.10 2.02
N VAL A 27 -17.52 -1.27 3.09
CA VAL A 27 -17.59 -0.33 4.22
C VAL A 27 -17.39 -1.11 5.52
N SER A 28 -16.38 -0.74 6.31
CA SER A 28 -16.03 -1.40 7.57
C SER A 28 -16.86 -0.92 8.76
N ASP A 29 -17.29 0.34 8.76
CA ASP A 29 -18.20 0.89 9.76
C ASP A 29 -19.63 0.37 9.55
N LEU A 30 -20.21 -0.25 10.58
CA LEU A 30 -21.54 -0.86 10.51
C LEU A 30 -22.67 0.14 10.84
N GLY A 31 -22.35 1.41 11.14
CA GLY A 31 -23.34 2.45 11.44
C GLY A 31 -24.11 2.27 12.75
N ASN A 32 -23.71 1.30 13.58
CA ASN A 32 -24.39 0.92 14.81
C ASN A 32 -23.45 0.91 16.04
N GLY A 33 -22.33 1.62 15.96
CA GLY A 33 -21.29 1.65 17.00
C GLY A 33 -20.32 0.47 16.97
N LYS A 34 -20.42 -0.41 15.96
CA LYS A 34 -19.47 -1.50 15.71
C LYS A 34 -18.78 -1.35 14.35
N TYR A 35 -17.67 -2.05 14.17
CA TYR A 35 -16.98 -2.21 12.89
C TYR A 35 -16.80 -3.69 12.56
N LYS A 36 -16.58 -4.00 11.29
CA LYS A 36 -16.10 -5.31 10.82
C LYS A 36 -14.68 -5.19 10.26
N ASN A 37 -13.89 -6.22 10.50
CA ASN A 37 -12.58 -6.40 9.90
C ASN A 37 -12.70 -7.05 8.50
N PRO A 38 -11.77 -6.73 7.58
CA PRO A 38 -10.72 -5.70 7.71
C PRO A 38 -11.28 -4.26 7.71
N VAL A 39 -10.64 -3.36 8.46
CA VAL A 39 -10.98 -1.92 8.43
C VAL A 39 -10.58 -1.26 7.12
N ILE A 40 -9.62 -1.86 6.39
CA ILE A 40 -9.28 -1.54 4.99
C ILE A 40 -9.10 -2.87 4.22
N ASP A 41 -10.03 -3.23 3.33
CA ASP A 41 -10.01 -4.48 2.54
C ASP A 41 -9.22 -4.36 1.22
N ALA A 42 -8.10 -3.65 1.27
CA ALA A 42 -7.18 -3.46 0.16
C ALA A 42 -5.73 -3.60 0.65
N ASP A 43 -4.80 -3.85 -0.27
CA ASP A 43 -3.39 -4.15 0.02
C ASP A 43 -2.58 -2.98 0.58
N TYR A 44 -2.84 -2.59 1.83
CA TYR A 44 -2.04 -1.64 2.62
C TYR A 44 -1.13 -2.43 3.57
N SER A 45 -0.25 -3.18 2.95
CA SER A 45 0.69 -4.07 3.62
C SER A 45 1.62 -3.38 4.61
N ASP A 46 2.03 -4.13 5.63
CA ASP A 46 2.96 -3.69 6.68
C ASP A 46 2.55 -2.35 7.33
N PRO A 47 1.28 -2.23 7.77
CA PRO A 47 0.76 -0.95 8.25
C PRO A 47 1.51 -0.51 9.51
N ASP A 48 1.94 0.75 9.55
CA ASP A 48 2.38 1.40 10.77
C ASP A 48 1.52 2.64 11.04
N VAL A 49 1.11 2.82 12.29
CA VAL A 49 0.10 3.81 12.70
C VAL A 49 0.60 4.61 13.88
N ILE A 50 0.37 5.91 13.85
CA ILE A 50 0.59 6.81 14.99
C ILE A 50 -0.64 7.66 15.26
N ARG A 51 -0.70 8.21 16.49
CA ARG A 51 -1.64 9.26 16.86
C ARG A 51 -0.91 10.58 17.07
N VAL A 52 -1.48 11.67 16.56
CA VAL A 52 -1.06 13.05 16.86
C VAL A 52 -2.29 13.84 17.29
N GLY A 53 -2.40 14.16 18.58
CA GLY A 53 -3.63 14.73 19.14
C GLY A 53 -4.79 13.75 19.04
N ASP A 54 -5.86 14.13 18.32
CA ASP A 54 -7.06 13.32 18.09
C ASP A 54 -7.06 12.61 16.72
N ASP A 55 -5.99 12.78 15.94
CA ASP A 55 -5.87 12.28 14.58
C ASP A 55 -4.92 11.08 14.50
N PHE A 56 -5.28 10.10 13.68
CA PHE A 56 -4.51 8.90 13.43
C PHE A 56 -3.98 8.90 12.00
N TYR A 57 -2.72 8.48 11.84
CA TYR A 57 -2.06 8.44 10.54
C TYR A 57 -1.45 7.06 10.32
N LEU A 58 -1.72 6.48 9.16
CA LEU A 58 -1.20 5.20 8.72
C LEU A 58 -0.29 5.39 7.52
N THR A 59 0.86 4.70 7.51
CA THR A 59 1.66 4.44 6.31
C THR A 59 1.76 2.94 6.07
N ALA A 60 2.08 2.55 4.83
CA ALA A 60 2.19 1.16 4.42
C ALA A 60 3.35 0.99 3.42
N SER A 61 3.75 -0.26 3.18
CA SER A 61 4.65 -0.62 2.09
C SER A 61 4.06 -0.21 0.74
N SER A 62 4.94 0.14 -0.20
CA SER A 62 4.56 0.41 -1.59
C SER A 62 5.42 -0.31 -2.61
N PHE A 63 6.49 -0.96 -2.18
CA PHE A 63 7.45 -1.64 -3.04
C PHE A 63 7.98 -0.69 -4.12
N ASP A 64 7.84 -1.04 -5.39
CA ASP A 64 8.22 -0.23 -6.55
C ASP A 64 7.09 0.67 -7.06
N ALA A 65 5.89 0.57 -6.47
CA ALA A 65 4.76 1.38 -6.88
C ALA A 65 4.94 2.83 -6.44
N VAL A 66 4.75 3.75 -7.39
CA VAL A 66 4.97 5.19 -7.18
C VAL A 66 3.76 6.03 -7.64
N PRO A 67 3.34 7.06 -6.89
CA PRO A 67 3.92 7.50 -5.63
C PRO A 67 3.77 6.42 -4.53
N GLY A 68 4.77 6.36 -3.65
CA GLY A 68 4.93 5.37 -2.60
C GLY A 68 4.78 5.97 -1.21
N LEU A 69 4.82 5.11 -0.18
CA LEU A 69 4.52 5.49 1.21
C LEU A 69 3.16 6.22 1.32
N PRO A 70 2.05 5.53 1.03
CA PRO A 70 0.72 6.14 1.11
C PRO A 70 0.45 6.61 2.55
N ILE A 71 -0.14 7.79 2.71
CA ILE A 71 -0.54 8.35 3.99
C ILE A 71 -2.05 8.33 4.08
N LEU A 72 -2.58 7.61 5.06
CA LEU A 72 -4.00 7.58 5.37
C LEU A 72 -4.26 8.29 6.69
N HIS A 73 -5.43 8.90 6.80
CA HIS A 73 -5.90 9.60 7.98
C HIS A 73 -7.21 9.01 8.48
N SER A 74 -7.33 8.93 9.80
CA SER A 74 -8.56 8.56 10.48
C SER A 74 -8.73 9.37 11.77
N LYS A 75 -9.97 9.45 12.26
CA LYS A 75 -10.30 9.97 13.59
C LYS A 75 -10.80 8.91 14.55
N ASP A 76 -10.95 7.66 14.08
CA ASP A 76 -11.57 6.59 14.85
C ASP A 76 -10.98 5.20 14.58
N LEU A 77 -9.87 5.10 13.84
CA LEU A 77 -9.17 3.88 13.42
C LEU A 77 -9.98 2.94 12.50
N VAL A 78 -11.21 3.30 12.14
CA VAL A 78 -12.13 2.48 11.32
C VAL A 78 -12.35 3.11 9.96
N ASN A 79 -12.65 4.41 9.95
CA ASN A 79 -12.94 5.20 8.76
C ASN A 79 -11.64 5.87 8.29
N TRP A 80 -11.12 5.44 7.13
CA TRP A 80 -9.81 5.87 6.63
C TRP A 80 -9.93 6.57 5.27
N THR A 81 -9.27 7.72 5.13
CA THR A 81 -9.11 8.44 3.86
C THR A 81 -7.64 8.46 3.48
N ILE A 82 -7.31 8.19 2.21
CA ILE A 82 -5.96 8.46 1.70
C ILE A 82 -5.80 9.97 1.52
N ILE A 83 -4.77 10.56 2.13
CA ILE A 83 -4.55 12.02 2.15
C ILE A 83 -3.28 12.45 1.42
N GLY A 84 -2.43 11.50 1.04
CA GLY A 84 -1.24 11.78 0.26
C GLY A 84 -0.31 10.59 0.13
N HIS A 85 0.89 10.85 -0.37
CA HIS A 85 2.00 9.90 -0.44
C HIS A 85 3.28 10.64 -0.07
N ALA A 86 4.12 10.03 0.76
CA ALA A 86 5.37 10.65 1.18
C ALA A 86 6.48 10.55 0.11
N LEU A 87 6.45 9.53 -0.74
CA LEU A 87 7.48 9.28 -1.75
C LEU A 87 6.96 9.53 -3.16
N LYS A 88 7.17 10.72 -3.70
CA LYS A 88 6.73 11.05 -5.07
C LYS A 88 7.52 10.31 -6.15
N ARG A 89 8.82 10.08 -5.89
CA ARG A 89 9.74 9.34 -6.76
C ARG A 89 10.68 8.55 -5.87
N GLN A 90 11.03 7.36 -6.33
CA GLN A 90 11.82 6.43 -5.54
C GLN A 90 13.30 6.46 -5.93
N PRO A 91 14.20 6.77 -4.98
CA PRO A 91 15.64 6.63 -5.20
C PRO A 91 16.09 5.17 -5.06
N PRO A 92 17.17 4.74 -5.75
CA PRO A 92 17.90 5.48 -6.78
C PRO A 92 17.07 5.66 -8.07
N PHE A 93 16.98 6.89 -8.57
CA PHE A 93 15.96 7.24 -9.58
C PHE A 93 16.08 6.48 -10.90
N ASP A 94 17.30 6.20 -11.36
CA ASP A 94 17.54 5.45 -12.59
C ASP A 94 17.17 3.97 -12.43
N HIS A 95 17.40 3.40 -11.25
CA HIS A 95 17.04 2.02 -10.94
C HIS A 95 15.52 1.81 -10.97
N PHE A 96 14.79 2.73 -10.34
CA PHE A 96 13.33 2.74 -10.28
C PHE A 96 12.67 3.48 -11.45
N SER A 97 13.42 3.88 -12.49
CA SER A 97 12.84 4.31 -13.77
C SER A 97 12.31 3.13 -14.61
N LYS A 98 12.61 1.92 -14.16
CA LYS A 98 12.16 0.63 -14.68
C LYS A 98 11.35 -0.07 -13.60
N THR A 99 10.51 -1.03 -14.00
CA THR A 99 9.76 -1.88 -13.06
C THR A 99 10.71 -2.66 -12.16
N GLN A 100 10.45 -2.72 -10.85
CA GLN A 100 11.30 -3.38 -9.86
C GLN A 100 10.45 -4.24 -8.91
N HIS A 101 9.58 -5.06 -9.49
CA HIS A 101 8.53 -5.81 -8.79
C HIS A 101 8.98 -6.40 -7.45
N GLY A 102 8.40 -5.90 -6.37
CA GLY A 102 8.62 -6.40 -5.02
C GLY A 102 9.95 -5.96 -4.38
N ASN A 103 10.71 -5.08 -5.02
CA ASN A 103 11.82 -4.35 -4.40
C ASN A 103 11.34 -2.97 -3.93
N GLY A 104 12.25 -2.17 -3.38
CA GLY A 104 11.90 -0.81 -3.01
C GLY A 104 11.36 -0.65 -1.61
N VAL A 105 10.28 0.13 -1.45
CA VAL A 105 9.71 0.49 -0.15
C VAL A 105 9.08 -0.73 0.53
N TRP A 106 9.86 -1.39 1.38
CA TRP A 106 9.43 -2.45 2.30
C TRP A 106 8.92 -1.83 3.63
N ALA A 107 8.65 -2.65 4.66
CA ALA A 107 7.87 -2.26 5.83
C ALA A 107 8.37 -0.95 6.49
N PRO A 108 7.58 0.14 6.41
CA PRO A 108 7.99 1.44 6.94
C PRO A 108 7.67 1.58 8.44
N ALA A 109 8.28 2.56 9.09
CA ALA A 109 7.86 3.07 10.39
C ALA A 109 7.62 4.58 10.34
N ILE A 110 6.44 5.00 10.80
CA ILE A 110 6.07 6.42 10.93
C ILE A 110 6.16 6.86 12.39
N ARG A 111 6.77 8.01 12.67
CA ARG A 111 6.83 8.60 14.01
C ARG A 111 6.55 10.09 13.93
N PHE A 112 5.98 10.65 15.01
CA PHE A 112 5.87 12.09 15.19
C PHE A 112 6.80 12.52 16.31
N HIS A 113 7.75 13.39 15.99
CA HIS A 113 8.77 13.86 16.93
C HIS A 113 9.07 15.33 16.65
N ASN A 114 9.18 16.15 17.71
CA ASN A 114 9.49 17.59 17.61
C ASN A 114 8.65 18.37 16.57
N GLY A 115 7.36 18.05 16.45
CA GLY A 115 6.45 18.75 15.55
C GLY A 115 6.52 18.31 14.08
N GLU A 116 7.26 17.24 13.76
CA GLU A 116 7.41 16.70 12.42
C GLU A 116 7.08 15.20 12.38
N PHE A 117 6.55 14.78 11.23
CA PHE A 117 6.41 13.38 10.85
C PHE A 117 7.72 12.89 10.23
N TYR A 118 8.13 11.70 10.64
CA TYR A 118 9.30 10.98 10.14
C TYR A 118 8.82 9.63 9.62
N ILE A 119 9.19 9.27 8.41
CA ILE A 119 8.98 7.93 7.88
C ILE A 119 10.33 7.32 7.53
N TYR A 120 10.68 6.26 8.26
CA TYR A 120 11.81 5.41 7.93
C TYR A 120 11.30 4.26 7.10
N TYR A 121 11.97 3.94 6.00
CA TYR A 121 11.61 2.79 5.19
C TYR A 121 12.88 2.12 4.67
N PRO A 122 12.89 0.79 4.58
CA PRO A 122 13.99 0.06 3.97
C PRO A 122 13.76 -0.09 2.48
N ASP A 123 14.87 -0.10 1.75
CA ASP A 123 15.03 -0.79 0.49
C ASP A 123 16.02 -1.93 0.71
N PRO A 124 15.61 -3.21 0.59
CA PRO A 124 16.49 -4.33 0.88
C PRO A 124 17.76 -4.38 0.04
N ASP A 125 17.81 -3.69 -1.10
CA ASP A 125 18.98 -3.70 -1.98
C ASP A 125 19.92 -2.50 -1.74
N PHE A 126 19.43 -1.42 -1.13
CA PHE A 126 20.17 -0.16 -0.97
C PHE A 126 20.33 0.34 0.47
N GLY A 127 19.42 0.00 1.39
CA GLY A 127 19.51 0.34 2.82
C GLY A 127 18.28 1.04 3.36
N ILE A 128 18.45 1.75 4.48
CA ILE A 128 17.37 2.42 5.21
C ILE A 128 17.35 3.90 4.84
N TYR A 129 16.17 4.39 4.44
CA TYR A 129 15.91 5.78 4.08
C TYR A 129 15.00 6.47 5.10
N LEU A 130 15.07 7.79 5.15
CA LEU A 130 14.21 8.67 5.93
C LEU A 130 13.63 9.78 5.05
N THR A 131 12.32 10.02 5.15
CA THR A 131 11.67 11.24 4.66
C THR A 131 10.86 11.90 5.78
N LYS A 132 10.72 13.24 5.75
CA LYS A 132 10.08 14.02 6.81
C LYS A 132 9.10 15.06 6.28
N ALA A 133 8.09 15.41 7.08
CA ALA A 133 7.19 16.52 6.80
C ALA A 133 6.63 17.14 8.08
N LYS A 134 6.35 18.45 8.07
CA LYS A 134 5.59 19.12 9.15
C LYS A 134 4.09 18.85 9.09
N ASN A 135 3.59 18.57 7.89
CA ASN A 135 2.18 18.30 7.62
C ASN A 135 2.10 16.91 6.96
N PRO A 136 1.20 16.01 7.40
CA PRO A 136 1.08 14.67 6.85
C PRO A 136 0.71 14.65 5.35
N VAL A 137 0.09 15.71 4.82
CA VAL A 137 -0.16 15.84 3.36
C VAL A 137 1.07 16.35 2.58
N GLY A 138 2.16 16.67 3.28
CA GLY A 138 3.39 17.19 2.72
C GLY A 138 3.49 18.73 2.70
N PRO A 139 4.51 19.28 2.01
CA PRO A 139 5.51 18.54 1.24
C PRO A 139 6.41 17.68 2.16
N TRP A 140 6.70 16.47 1.68
CA TRP A 140 7.68 15.57 2.27
C TRP A 140 9.07 15.88 1.69
N SER A 141 10.11 15.73 2.50
CA SER A 141 11.49 15.93 2.06
C SER A 141 11.93 14.84 1.09
N ASP A 142 12.95 15.12 0.28
CA ASP A 142 13.64 14.07 -0.44
C ASP A 142 14.20 13.02 0.54
N PRO A 143 14.22 11.72 0.19
CA PRO A 143 14.71 10.68 1.08
C PRO A 143 16.21 10.83 1.36
N VAL A 144 16.58 10.70 2.63
CA VAL A 144 17.96 10.66 3.11
C VAL A 144 18.33 9.21 3.43
N LEU A 145 19.48 8.75 2.93
CA LEU A 145 20.00 7.43 3.28
C LEU A 145 20.58 7.45 4.70
N VAL A 146 19.87 6.84 5.65
CA VAL A 146 20.24 6.76 7.07
C VAL A 146 21.36 5.73 7.28
N GLU A 147 21.25 4.60 6.58
CA GLU A 147 22.25 3.55 6.57
C GLU A 147 22.21 2.81 5.22
N GLY A 148 23.35 2.77 4.52
CA GLY A 148 23.49 2.01 3.29
C GLY A 148 23.87 0.55 3.57
N GLY A 149 23.22 -0.40 2.91
CA GLY A 149 23.52 -1.80 3.08
C GLY A 149 22.52 -2.73 2.41
N LYS A 150 22.90 -3.99 2.25
CA LYS A 150 22.02 -5.03 1.68
C LYS A 150 21.34 -5.83 2.77
N GLY A 151 20.04 -6.01 2.61
CA GLY A 151 19.17 -6.80 3.47
C GLY A 151 18.82 -6.14 4.80
N LEU A 152 19.12 -4.86 5.00
CA LEU A 152 18.61 -4.08 6.13
C LEU A 152 17.11 -3.84 5.92
N ILE A 153 16.27 -4.37 6.81
CA ILE A 153 14.81 -4.26 6.69
C ILE A 153 14.14 -3.83 7.99
N ASP A 154 12.91 -3.40 7.85
CA ASP A 154 11.95 -3.09 8.90
C ASP A 154 12.47 -2.12 9.98
N PRO A 155 13.01 -0.95 9.59
CA PRO A 155 13.56 0.03 10.51
C PRO A 155 12.47 0.65 11.38
N CYS A 156 12.75 0.82 12.66
CA CYS A 156 11.89 1.57 13.56
C CYS A 156 12.70 2.40 14.57
N PRO A 157 12.62 3.73 14.51
CA PRO A 157 13.36 4.61 15.40
C PRO A 157 12.68 4.72 16.78
N LEU A 158 13.47 5.02 17.80
CA LEU A 158 13.02 5.43 19.12
C LEU A 158 13.86 6.61 19.61
N TRP A 159 13.21 7.76 19.82
CA TRP A 159 13.77 8.87 20.59
C TRP A 159 13.50 8.62 22.06
N ASP A 160 14.56 8.46 22.83
CA ASP A 160 14.48 8.12 24.23
C ASP A 160 14.54 9.37 25.12
N GLU A 161 14.02 9.23 26.34
CA GLU A 161 13.97 10.27 27.36
C GLU A 161 15.36 10.67 27.86
N ASP A 162 16.38 9.84 27.62
CA ASP A 162 17.79 10.15 27.92
C ASP A 162 18.47 11.03 26.84
N GLY A 163 17.71 11.43 25.81
CA GLY A 163 18.18 12.24 24.70
C GLY A 163 18.92 11.46 23.61
N LYS A 164 19.06 10.13 23.76
CA LYS A 164 19.64 9.27 22.71
C LYS A 164 18.55 8.82 21.75
N VAL A 165 19.00 8.45 20.55
CA VAL A 165 18.12 7.93 19.50
C VAL A 165 18.63 6.55 19.11
N TYR A 166 17.69 5.62 18.98
CA TYR A 166 17.97 4.23 18.65
C TYR A 166 17.18 3.82 17.40
N LEU A 167 17.68 2.82 16.69
CA LEU A 167 17.04 2.21 15.53
C LEU A 167 16.99 0.70 15.70
N ALA A 168 15.80 0.14 15.85
CA ALA A 168 15.61 -1.31 15.73
C ALA A 168 15.42 -1.66 14.26
N HIS A 169 16.00 -2.77 13.81
CA HIS A 169 15.78 -3.30 12.47
C HIS A 169 16.03 -4.81 12.44
N ALA A 170 15.60 -5.45 11.35
CA ALA A 170 15.83 -6.87 11.08
C ALA A 170 16.67 -7.06 9.81
N TYR A 171 16.88 -8.32 9.41
CA TYR A 171 17.61 -8.68 8.20
C TYR A 171 16.80 -9.59 7.27
N ALA A 172 16.78 -9.25 5.99
CA ALA A 172 16.22 -10.08 4.93
C ALA A 172 17.24 -11.15 4.51
N GLY A 173 16.98 -12.41 4.85
CA GLY A 173 17.86 -13.54 4.49
C GLY A 173 18.13 -13.68 2.99
N SER A 174 17.17 -13.25 2.16
CA SER A 174 17.31 -13.23 0.70
C SER A 174 18.40 -12.29 0.17
N ARG A 175 18.84 -11.30 0.96
CA ARG A 175 19.87 -10.31 0.60
C ARG A 175 21.08 -10.38 1.53
N ALA A 176 20.84 -10.38 2.84
CA ALA A 176 21.88 -10.36 3.86
C ALA A 176 22.50 -11.75 4.15
N GLY A 177 21.85 -12.85 3.72
CA GLY A 177 22.27 -14.21 4.06
C GLY A 177 21.95 -14.63 5.51
N ILE A 178 21.38 -13.73 6.31
CA ILE A 178 20.93 -13.95 7.68
C ILE A 178 19.50 -13.41 7.86
N LYS A 179 18.72 -14.02 8.75
CA LYS A 179 17.35 -13.60 9.11
C LYS A 179 17.03 -14.02 10.54
N SER A 180 15.80 -13.77 11.00
CA SER A 180 15.31 -14.18 12.33
C SER A 180 16.09 -13.57 13.50
N ILE A 181 16.60 -12.35 13.34
CA ILE A 181 17.29 -11.61 14.40
C ILE A 181 16.84 -10.15 14.40
N ILE A 182 16.85 -9.54 15.58
CA ILE A 182 16.61 -8.10 15.77
C ILE A 182 17.90 -7.45 16.29
N VAL A 183 18.29 -6.36 15.64
CA VAL A 183 19.45 -5.54 16.03
C VAL A 183 18.98 -4.14 16.41
N VAL A 184 19.60 -3.58 17.44
CA VAL A 184 19.40 -2.17 17.85
C VAL A 184 20.70 -1.40 17.66
N LYS A 185 20.62 -0.31 16.89
CA LYS A 185 21.70 0.64 16.61
C LYS A 185 21.49 1.96 17.32
N LYS A 186 22.55 2.72 17.56
CA LYS A 186 22.46 4.14 17.90
C LYS A 186 22.35 4.97 16.64
N MET A 187 21.58 6.05 16.73
CA MET A 187 21.54 7.10 15.73
C MET A 187 22.13 8.40 16.30
N ASN A 188 22.50 9.32 15.41
CA ASN A 188 22.77 10.70 15.81
C ASN A 188 21.48 11.36 16.37
N ALA A 189 21.63 12.52 17.02
CA ALA A 189 20.49 13.23 17.62
C ALA A 189 19.43 13.66 16.59
N ALA A 190 19.82 13.92 15.34
CA ALA A 190 18.90 14.27 14.27
C ALA A 190 18.04 13.08 13.78
N GLY A 191 18.48 11.84 14.06
CA GLY A 191 17.86 10.60 13.59
C GLY A 191 18.14 10.27 12.13
N ASP A 192 18.97 11.04 11.43
CA ASP A 192 19.20 10.86 9.98
C ASP A 192 20.46 10.04 9.65
N LYS A 193 21.13 9.46 10.66
CA LYS A 193 22.31 8.62 10.47
C LYS A 193 22.49 7.61 11.60
N ALA A 194 22.70 6.33 11.24
CA ALA A 194 23.21 5.33 12.16
C ALA A 194 24.70 5.60 12.49
N ILE A 195 25.08 5.50 13.77
CA ILE A 195 26.42 5.88 14.26
C ILE A 195 27.18 4.74 14.94
N ASP A 196 26.64 3.53 14.94
CA ASP A 196 27.34 2.32 15.38
C ASP A 196 26.90 1.08 14.59
N GLU A 197 27.57 -0.05 14.84
CA GLU A 197 27.32 -1.33 14.17
C GLU A 197 26.06 -2.05 14.71
N GLY A 198 25.52 -1.59 15.83
CA GLY A 198 24.40 -2.20 16.52
C GLY A 198 24.78 -3.37 17.44
N LYS A 199 23.76 -3.84 18.17
CA LYS A 199 23.84 -5.03 19.02
C LYS A 199 22.67 -5.95 18.71
N LEU A 200 22.95 -7.25 18.61
CA LEU A 200 21.92 -8.29 18.62
C LEU A 200 21.16 -8.21 19.94
N VAL A 201 19.85 -7.96 19.88
CA VAL A 201 18.99 -7.88 21.06
C VAL A 201 18.03 -9.05 21.20
N TYR A 202 17.78 -9.76 20.09
CA TYR A 202 16.96 -10.96 20.06
C TYR A 202 17.35 -11.88 18.92
N ASP A 203 17.51 -13.16 19.22
CA ASP A 203 17.69 -14.23 18.26
C ASP A 203 16.45 -15.13 18.28
N GLY A 204 15.71 -15.12 17.17
CA GLY A 204 14.45 -15.85 17.03
C GLY A 204 14.60 -17.22 16.38
N HIS A 205 15.82 -17.71 16.04
CA HIS A 205 15.95 -18.94 15.26
C HIS A 205 15.24 -20.16 15.88
N GLU A 206 15.25 -20.28 17.20
CA GLU A 206 14.64 -21.42 17.91
C GLU A 206 13.12 -21.27 18.09
N LEU A 207 12.64 -20.06 18.43
CA LEU A 207 11.26 -19.85 18.90
C LEU A 207 10.40 -19.01 17.96
N ASP A 208 11.00 -18.15 17.14
CA ASP A 208 10.33 -17.21 16.23
C ASP A 208 11.06 -17.15 14.89
N PRO A 209 11.07 -18.25 14.11
CA PRO A 209 11.69 -18.24 12.80
C PRO A 209 11.06 -17.12 11.95
N THR A 210 11.90 -16.35 11.26
CA THR A 210 11.46 -15.15 10.52
C THR A 210 10.94 -14.05 11.46
N ILE A 211 11.53 -13.89 12.65
CA ILE A 211 11.32 -12.67 13.45
C ILE A 211 11.85 -11.45 12.67
N GLU A 212 10.96 -10.50 12.42
CA GLU A 212 11.21 -9.30 11.63
C GLU A 212 10.29 -8.16 12.09
N GLY A 213 10.04 -7.14 11.26
CA GLY A 213 9.01 -6.13 11.49
C GLY A 213 9.07 -5.34 12.82
N PRO A 214 10.23 -5.10 13.47
CA PRO A 214 10.25 -4.55 14.82
C PRO A 214 9.63 -3.16 14.86
N LYS A 215 8.62 -2.96 15.70
CA LYS A 215 8.15 -1.63 16.11
C LYS A 215 8.62 -1.34 17.52
N PHE A 216 9.40 -0.27 17.66
CA PHE A 216 10.11 0.08 18.88
C PHE A 216 9.34 1.14 19.68
N TYR A 217 9.11 0.86 20.97
CA TYR A 217 8.38 1.73 21.89
C TYR A 217 9.04 1.78 23.27
N LYS A 218 8.68 2.79 24.06
CA LYS A 218 8.99 2.87 25.49
C LYS A 218 7.72 3.11 26.29
N ARG A 219 7.49 2.35 27.36
CA ARG A 219 6.33 2.48 28.25
C ARG A 219 6.66 1.96 29.64
N ASN A 220 6.25 2.68 30.69
CA ASN A 220 6.39 2.24 32.09
C ASN A 220 7.80 1.75 32.47
N GLY A 221 8.84 2.44 32.00
CA GLY A 221 10.24 2.10 32.27
C GLY A 221 10.78 0.88 31.51
N TYR A 222 10.02 0.36 30.53
CA TYR A 222 10.45 -0.70 29.65
C TYR A 222 10.56 -0.23 28.20
N TYR A 223 11.53 -0.80 27.49
CA TYR A 223 11.62 -0.82 26.04
C TYR A 223 10.82 -2.02 25.53
N TYR A 224 9.98 -1.81 24.52
CA TYR A 224 9.19 -2.84 23.88
C TYR A 224 9.52 -2.92 22.40
N ILE A 225 9.75 -4.12 21.88
CA ILE A 225 9.82 -4.39 20.45
C ILE A 225 8.66 -5.31 20.11
N PHE A 226 7.68 -4.79 19.37
CA PHE A 226 6.61 -5.60 18.78
C PHE A 226 7.16 -6.12 17.46
N ALA A 227 7.36 -7.43 17.35
CA ALA A 227 7.96 -8.04 16.17
C ALA A 227 7.17 -9.29 15.79
N PRO A 228 6.65 -9.40 14.57
CA PRO A 228 6.05 -10.64 14.08
C PRO A 228 7.07 -11.79 14.04
N GLY A 229 6.62 -13.02 14.24
CA GLY A 229 7.38 -14.25 14.00
C GLY A 229 6.54 -15.27 13.24
N GLY A 230 7.18 -16.23 12.55
CA GLY A 230 6.48 -17.33 11.87
C GLY A 230 6.05 -17.05 10.42
N GLY A 231 6.38 -15.88 9.87
CA GLY A 231 6.16 -15.52 8.46
C GLY A 231 4.77 -14.98 8.13
N VAL A 232 4.62 -14.45 6.90
CA VAL A 232 3.46 -13.62 6.49
C VAL A 232 2.10 -14.28 6.72
N SER A 233 1.86 -15.51 6.22
CA SER A 233 0.53 -16.14 6.24
C SER A 233 0.27 -17.05 7.45
N THR A 234 1.31 -17.36 8.23
CA THR A 234 1.29 -18.38 9.30
C THR A 234 1.75 -17.86 10.66
N GLY A 235 2.19 -16.60 10.72
CA GLY A 235 2.86 -16.04 11.88
C GLY A 235 1.94 -15.61 13.03
N TRP A 236 2.57 -15.11 14.07
CA TRP A 236 1.97 -14.57 15.29
C TRP A 236 2.67 -13.27 15.69
N GLN A 237 2.03 -12.49 16.56
CA GLN A 237 2.60 -11.25 17.07
C GLN A 237 3.42 -11.52 18.34
N THR A 238 4.73 -11.53 18.22
CA THR A 238 5.64 -11.53 19.38
C THR A 238 5.84 -10.12 19.91
N VAL A 239 5.98 -10.00 21.23
CA VAL A 239 6.39 -8.79 21.93
C VAL A 239 7.58 -9.11 22.81
N LEU A 240 8.62 -8.31 22.65
CA LEU A 240 9.85 -8.37 23.42
C LEU A 240 9.86 -7.18 24.38
N ARG A 241 10.29 -7.38 25.62
CA ARG A 241 10.39 -6.29 26.61
C ARG A 241 11.69 -6.35 27.42
N SER A 242 12.33 -5.20 27.66
CA SER A 242 13.48 -5.09 28.56
C SER A 242 13.52 -3.75 29.30
N LYS A 243 14.21 -3.69 30.45
CA LYS A 243 14.54 -2.41 31.12
C LYS A 243 15.79 -1.74 30.56
N ASN A 244 16.55 -2.46 29.73
CA ASN A 244 17.74 -1.95 29.05
C ASN A 244 17.48 -2.03 27.53
N VAL A 245 17.79 -0.95 26.82
CA VAL A 245 17.58 -0.85 25.36
C VAL A 245 18.25 -1.99 24.58
N TYR A 246 19.35 -2.54 25.10
CA TYR A 246 20.09 -3.66 24.50
C TYR A 246 19.77 -5.03 25.11
N GLY A 247 18.78 -5.10 26.00
CA GLY A 247 18.35 -6.36 26.61
C GLY A 247 19.10 -6.73 27.90
N PRO A 248 18.96 -7.99 28.36
CA PRO A 248 18.22 -9.06 27.68
C PRO A 248 16.72 -8.75 27.59
N TYR A 249 16.08 -9.16 26.49
CA TYR A 249 14.65 -9.01 26.28
C TYR A 249 13.90 -10.27 26.73
N GLU A 250 12.86 -10.09 27.53
CA GLU A 250 11.84 -11.11 27.79
C GLU A 250 10.92 -11.21 26.57
N ARG A 251 10.47 -12.42 26.22
CA ARG A 251 9.62 -12.70 25.05
C ARG A 251 8.24 -13.19 25.47
N ARG A 252 7.18 -12.69 24.81
CA ARG A 252 5.83 -13.29 24.82
C ARG A 252 5.16 -13.23 23.45
N VAL A 253 4.29 -14.18 23.16
CA VAL A 253 3.30 -14.04 22.09
C VAL A 253 2.12 -13.26 22.66
N ALA A 254 1.69 -12.20 21.97
CA ALA A 254 0.59 -11.33 22.40
C ALA A 254 -0.71 -11.56 21.60
N MET A 255 -0.56 -12.13 20.41
CA MET A 255 -1.66 -12.55 19.53
C MET A 255 -1.21 -13.71 18.65
N ASP A 256 -2.07 -14.68 18.43
CA ASP A 256 -1.94 -15.65 17.37
C ASP A 256 -3.30 -15.87 16.66
N GLN A 257 -3.34 -16.79 15.70
CA GLN A 257 -4.56 -17.08 14.95
C GLN A 257 -5.65 -17.76 15.81
N GLY A 258 -5.25 -18.62 16.75
CA GLY A 258 -6.15 -19.49 17.51
C GLY A 258 -7.23 -20.13 16.65
N LYS A 259 -8.51 -19.86 16.98
CA LYS A 259 -9.68 -20.34 16.23
C LYS A 259 -10.20 -19.34 15.20
N SER A 260 -9.57 -18.18 15.08
CA SER A 260 -10.00 -17.14 14.15
C SER A 260 -9.71 -17.53 12.69
N PRO A 261 -10.57 -17.12 11.73
CA PRO A 261 -10.28 -17.29 10.31
C PRO A 261 -9.23 -16.30 9.77
N ILE A 262 -8.71 -15.40 10.62
CA ILE A 262 -7.70 -14.40 10.24
C ILE A 262 -6.32 -15.04 10.37
N ASN A 263 -5.76 -15.46 9.24
CA ASN A 263 -4.44 -16.08 9.19
C ASN A 263 -3.31 -15.07 9.41
N GLY A 264 -2.23 -15.54 10.04
CA GLY A 264 -1.03 -14.73 10.27
C GLY A 264 -1.29 -13.37 10.93
N PRO A 265 -2.03 -13.27 12.06
CA PRO A 265 -2.37 -11.96 12.63
C PRO A 265 -1.15 -11.35 13.33
N HIS A 266 -0.40 -10.52 12.60
CA HIS A 266 0.82 -9.89 13.10
C HIS A 266 1.25 -8.73 12.20
N GLN A 267 2.37 -8.09 12.58
CA GLN A 267 3.05 -7.02 11.83
C GLN A 267 2.17 -5.79 11.62
N GLY A 268 2.39 -4.83 12.50
CA GLY A 268 1.42 -3.80 12.73
C GLY A 268 1.87 -2.77 13.75
N ALA A 269 0.93 -1.94 14.20
CA ALA A 269 1.19 -0.84 15.12
C ALA A 269 0.27 -0.88 16.33
N TRP A 270 0.88 -0.70 17.50
CA TRP A 270 0.16 -0.35 18.71
C TRP A 270 -0.12 1.16 18.72
N VAL A 271 -1.36 1.52 18.98
CA VAL A 271 -1.80 2.91 19.12
C VAL A 271 -2.81 3.02 20.26
N ASN A 272 -2.84 4.16 20.94
CA ASN A 272 -3.88 4.45 21.93
C ASN A 272 -4.80 5.57 21.45
N THR A 273 -6.05 5.57 21.90
CA THR A 273 -7.00 6.67 21.66
C THR A 273 -6.76 7.82 22.65
N PRO A 274 -7.31 9.02 22.41
CA PRO A 274 -7.32 10.11 23.39
C PRO A 274 -8.00 9.72 24.72
N SER A 275 -8.94 8.78 24.70
CA SER A 275 -9.58 8.24 25.91
C SER A 275 -8.74 7.19 26.64
N GLY A 276 -7.58 6.80 26.09
CA GLY A 276 -6.67 5.83 26.67
C GLY A 276 -6.99 4.36 26.37
N GLU A 277 -7.87 4.06 25.40
CA GLU A 277 -8.04 2.69 24.92
C GLU A 277 -6.86 2.30 24.03
N ASP A 278 -6.28 1.12 24.24
CA ASP A 278 -5.21 0.58 23.40
C ASP A 278 -5.78 -0.29 22.28
N TRP A 279 -5.20 -0.16 21.10
CA TRP A 279 -5.58 -0.87 19.88
C TRP A 279 -4.34 -1.33 19.12
N PHE A 280 -4.51 -2.37 18.30
CA PHE A 280 -3.45 -2.86 17.43
C PHE A 280 -3.99 -3.00 16.00
N LEU A 281 -3.34 -2.32 15.05
CA LEU A 281 -3.60 -2.53 13.62
C LEU A 281 -2.56 -3.48 13.06
N HIS A 282 -2.96 -4.43 12.22
CA HIS A 282 -2.07 -5.43 11.63
C HIS A 282 -2.58 -5.86 10.26
N PHE A 283 -1.79 -6.59 9.47
CA PHE A 283 -2.28 -7.12 8.20
C PHE A 283 -2.84 -8.55 8.32
N GLN A 284 -3.60 -8.96 7.31
CA GLN A 284 -3.92 -10.35 6.97
C GLN A 284 -3.55 -10.61 5.50
N ASP A 285 -2.88 -11.71 5.18
CA ASP A 285 -2.61 -12.10 3.79
C ASP A 285 -3.82 -12.79 3.14
N LYS A 286 -4.34 -12.18 2.07
CA LYS A 286 -5.46 -12.68 1.26
C LYS A 286 -5.02 -13.00 -0.18
N ASN A 287 -3.77 -13.38 -0.41
CA ASN A 287 -3.26 -13.79 -1.73
C ASN A 287 -3.46 -12.71 -2.80
N ALA A 288 -4.30 -12.97 -3.82
CA ALA A 288 -4.52 -12.07 -4.95
C ALA A 288 -5.14 -10.72 -4.53
N TYR A 289 -5.73 -10.62 -3.34
CA TYR A 289 -6.22 -9.35 -2.80
C TYR A 289 -5.14 -8.57 -2.02
N GLY A 290 -3.96 -9.16 -1.85
CA GLY A 290 -2.84 -8.61 -1.09
C GLY A 290 -3.06 -8.71 0.41
N ARG A 291 -2.42 -7.81 1.16
CA ARG A 291 -2.43 -7.83 2.62
C ARG A 291 -3.32 -6.71 3.17
N VAL A 292 -4.50 -7.09 3.68
CA VAL A 292 -5.57 -6.19 4.13
C VAL A 292 -5.38 -5.79 5.60
N VAL A 293 -5.92 -4.66 6.04
CA VAL A 293 -5.66 -4.11 7.38
C VAL A 293 -6.78 -4.42 8.36
N HIS A 294 -6.43 -5.03 9.48
CA HIS A 294 -7.31 -5.38 10.59
C HIS A 294 -7.05 -4.46 11.79
N LEU A 295 -8.08 -4.25 12.60
CA LEU A 295 -8.03 -3.53 13.88
C LEU A 295 -8.46 -4.48 15.00
N GLN A 296 -7.63 -4.59 16.05
CA GLN A 296 -7.87 -5.45 17.21
C GLN A 296 -7.90 -4.62 18.50
N PRO A 297 -8.83 -4.91 19.43
CA PRO A 297 -8.77 -4.34 20.77
C PRO A 297 -7.50 -4.82 21.47
N MET A 298 -6.90 -3.99 22.30
CA MET A 298 -5.71 -4.37 23.07
C MET A 298 -5.85 -3.93 24.52
N LYS A 299 -5.34 -4.73 25.45
CA LYS A 299 -5.25 -4.40 26.87
C LYS A 299 -3.87 -4.69 27.42
N TRP A 300 -3.48 -3.96 28.46
CA TRP A 300 -2.25 -4.25 29.20
C TRP A 300 -2.56 -5.03 30.48
N VAL A 301 -1.94 -6.19 30.63
CA VAL A 301 -2.01 -7.03 31.84
C VAL A 301 -0.59 -7.23 32.36
N ASN A 302 -0.29 -6.77 33.58
CA ASN A 302 1.04 -6.89 34.18
C ASN A 302 2.18 -6.37 33.27
N ASN A 303 1.95 -5.21 32.62
CA ASN A 303 2.85 -4.59 31.65
C ASN A 303 3.16 -5.46 30.41
N TRP A 304 2.29 -6.40 30.06
CA TRP A 304 2.30 -7.13 28.79
C TRP A 304 1.02 -6.84 28.01
N PRO A 305 1.11 -6.67 26.69
CA PRO A 305 -0.07 -6.51 25.86
C PRO A 305 -0.75 -7.86 25.63
N VAL A 306 -2.08 -7.85 25.59
CA VAL A 306 -2.93 -8.93 25.10
C VAL A 306 -3.79 -8.33 24.01
N ILE A 307 -3.68 -8.84 22.79
CA ILE A 307 -4.27 -8.23 21.58
C ILE A 307 -5.35 -9.16 21.02
N GLY A 308 -6.55 -8.63 20.81
CA GLY A 308 -7.73 -9.41 20.46
C GLY A 308 -8.50 -9.88 21.69
N THR A 309 -9.20 -11.00 21.56
CA THR A 309 -9.93 -11.64 22.65
C THR A 309 -9.17 -12.83 23.20
N ASP A 310 -8.99 -12.86 24.51
CA ASP A 310 -8.29 -13.92 25.26
C ASP A 310 -9.34 -14.62 26.14
N ALA A 311 -9.96 -15.66 25.58
CA ALA A 311 -11.15 -16.30 26.16
C ALA A 311 -10.79 -17.40 27.17
N ASP A 312 -9.62 -18.03 27.03
CA ASP A 312 -9.09 -19.06 27.93
C ASP A 312 -8.15 -18.49 29.00
N GLY A 313 -7.74 -17.22 28.89
CA GLY A 313 -7.01 -16.50 29.93
C GLY A 313 -5.52 -16.82 29.97
N ASP A 314 -4.95 -17.34 28.89
CA ASP A 314 -3.53 -17.70 28.81
C ASP A 314 -2.63 -16.47 28.52
N GLY A 315 -3.25 -15.33 28.20
CA GLY A 315 -2.57 -14.06 27.89
C GLY A 315 -2.18 -13.90 26.41
N ILE A 316 -2.62 -14.80 25.54
CA ILE A 316 -2.49 -14.74 24.08
C ILE A 316 -3.89 -14.45 23.53
N GLY A 317 -4.06 -13.32 22.85
CA GLY A 317 -5.37 -13.01 22.27
C GLY A 317 -5.54 -13.59 20.86
N GLU A 318 -6.80 -13.76 20.46
CA GLU A 318 -7.21 -14.13 19.11
C GLU A 318 -7.88 -12.94 18.40
N PRO A 319 -7.65 -12.72 17.09
CA PRO A 319 -8.19 -11.58 16.37
C PRO A 319 -9.71 -11.70 16.14
N VAL A 320 -10.41 -10.58 16.28
CA VAL A 320 -11.86 -10.48 16.13
C VAL A 320 -12.28 -10.08 14.72
N LEU A 321 -13.42 -10.57 14.25
CA LEU A 321 -14.03 -10.15 12.98
C LEU A 321 -14.92 -8.92 13.13
N VAL A 322 -15.60 -8.77 14.27
CA VAL A 322 -16.53 -7.67 14.55
C VAL A 322 -16.34 -7.23 16.00
N TYR A 323 -16.25 -5.94 16.23
CA TYR A 323 -16.08 -5.39 17.58
C TYR A 323 -16.71 -4.01 17.73
N LYS A 324 -16.82 -3.51 18.96
CA LYS A 324 -17.23 -2.11 19.20
C LYS A 324 -16.19 -1.17 18.62
N LYS A 325 -16.61 -0.03 18.06
CA LYS A 325 -15.68 1.01 17.62
C LYS A 325 -14.88 1.56 18.81
N PRO A 326 -13.66 2.09 18.57
CA PRO A 326 -12.93 2.85 19.58
C PRO A 326 -13.77 4.00 20.14
N SER A 327 -13.63 4.24 21.44
CA SER A 327 -14.29 5.34 22.13
C SER A 327 -13.64 6.66 21.71
N ILE A 328 -14.40 7.49 20.98
CA ILE A 328 -13.95 8.77 20.44
C ILE A 328 -14.82 9.91 20.96
N ALA A 329 -14.25 11.11 21.08
CA ALA A 329 -14.94 12.26 21.67
C ALA A 329 -16.11 12.80 20.81
N LYS A 330 -16.08 12.57 19.49
CA LYS A 330 -17.08 13.07 18.53
C LYS A 330 -17.38 12.00 17.49
N ALA A 331 -18.63 11.93 17.05
CA ALA A 331 -19.00 11.11 15.91
C ALA A 331 -18.21 11.52 14.66
N VAL A 332 -17.75 10.53 13.91
CA VAL A 332 -16.96 10.70 12.69
C VAL A 332 -17.83 10.23 11.52
N ALA A 333 -17.80 10.96 10.41
CA ALA A 333 -18.49 10.57 9.20
C ALA A 333 -17.84 9.30 8.61
N ILE A 334 -18.67 8.42 8.06
CA ILE A 334 -18.17 7.23 7.37
C ILE A 334 -17.35 7.67 6.16
N THR A 335 -16.15 7.11 6.02
CA THR A 335 -15.29 7.33 4.87
C THR A 335 -14.51 6.07 4.57
N THR A 336 -14.11 5.92 3.32
CA THR A 336 -13.34 4.78 2.82
C THR A 336 -12.25 5.30 1.89
N PRO A 337 -11.17 4.55 1.64
CA PRO A 337 -10.19 4.94 0.63
C PRO A 337 -10.82 5.08 -0.77
N ALA A 338 -10.25 5.95 -1.61
CA ALA A 338 -10.73 6.18 -2.96
C ALA A 338 -10.49 4.95 -3.86
N GLU A 339 -11.46 4.65 -4.71
CA GLU A 339 -11.44 3.51 -5.64
C GLU A 339 -11.96 3.89 -7.04
N SER A 340 -12.84 4.90 -7.14
CA SER A 340 -13.33 5.46 -8.40
C SER A 340 -12.68 6.82 -8.69
N ASP A 341 -12.59 7.20 -9.96
CA ASP A 341 -12.09 8.49 -10.42
C ASP A 341 -12.86 8.96 -11.67
N GLU A 342 -13.42 10.16 -11.58
CA GLU A 342 -14.11 10.82 -12.71
C GLU A 342 -13.18 11.73 -13.50
N PHE A 343 -11.90 11.84 -13.12
CA PHE A 343 -10.87 12.61 -13.83
C PHE A 343 -11.21 14.09 -14.08
N ASN A 344 -12.07 14.67 -13.23
CA ASN A 344 -12.48 16.08 -13.28
C ASN A 344 -11.45 17.02 -12.62
N GLY A 345 -10.50 16.47 -11.87
CA GLY A 345 -9.47 17.22 -11.17
C GLY A 345 -8.25 17.55 -12.04
N THR A 346 -7.34 18.36 -11.51
CA THR A 346 -6.06 18.69 -12.15
C THR A 346 -4.94 17.70 -11.82
N ASN A 347 -5.19 16.76 -10.90
CA ASN A 347 -4.27 15.70 -10.50
C ASN A 347 -5.02 14.37 -10.55
N LEU A 348 -4.28 13.28 -10.77
CA LEU A 348 -4.79 11.93 -10.56
C LEU A 348 -5.27 11.76 -9.12
N GLY A 349 -6.33 10.98 -8.91
CA GLY A 349 -6.71 10.52 -7.58
C GLY A 349 -5.55 9.80 -6.87
N LEU A 350 -5.52 9.89 -5.54
CA LEU A 350 -4.42 9.38 -4.72
C LEU A 350 -4.31 7.85 -4.71
N GLN A 351 -5.34 7.14 -5.16
CA GLN A 351 -5.38 5.69 -5.27
C GLN A 351 -4.56 5.13 -6.45
N TRP A 352 -4.19 5.99 -7.41
CA TRP A 352 -3.42 5.61 -8.58
C TRP A 352 -1.92 5.51 -8.30
N GLN A 353 -1.30 4.43 -8.78
CA GLN A 353 0.14 4.24 -8.75
C GLN A 353 0.65 3.72 -10.10
N TRP A 354 1.85 4.13 -10.47
CA TRP A 354 2.65 3.57 -11.56
C TRP A 354 3.52 2.43 -11.05
N GLN A 355 3.95 1.55 -11.96
CA GLN A 355 4.88 0.45 -11.67
C GLN A 355 6.36 0.90 -11.61
N ALA A 356 6.64 2.16 -11.94
CA ALA A 356 7.98 2.74 -11.93
C ALA A 356 7.90 4.28 -11.89
N ASN A 357 9.01 4.94 -11.58
CA ASN A 357 9.13 6.40 -11.58
C ASN A 357 8.58 7.00 -12.87
N PRO A 358 7.53 7.85 -12.79
CA PRO A 358 6.84 8.29 -13.98
C PRO A 358 7.67 9.27 -14.82
N SER A 359 7.53 9.11 -16.14
CA SER A 359 7.89 10.17 -17.08
C SER A 359 6.76 11.19 -17.17
N ALA A 360 7.13 12.46 -17.30
CA ALA A 360 6.18 13.57 -17.43
C ALA A 360 5.25 13.43 -18.65
N THR A 361 5.62 12.63 -19.66
CA THR A 361 4.87 12.48 -20.91
C THR A 361 3.85 11.35 -20.92
N TRP A 362 3.73 10.56 -19.84
CA TRP A 362 2.83 9.40 -19.85
C TRP A 362 1.36 9.77 -19.80
N SER A 363 1.00 10.78 -19.01
CA SER A 363 -0.40 11.10 -18.74
C SER A 363 -0.63 12.56 -18.42
N PHE A 364 -1.80 13.06 -18.79
CA PHE A 364 -2.29 14.39 -18.41
C PHE A 364 -3.79 14.34 -18.12
N LEU A 365 -4.22 15.06 -17.09
CA LEU A 365 -5.64 15.32 -16.85
C LEU A 365 -6.10 16.46 -17.75
N ASN A 366 -7.31 16.35 -18.28
CA ASN A 366 -7.98 17.42 -19.01
C ASN A 366 -9.28 17.80 -18.28
N PRO A 367 -9.20 18.68 -17.26
CA PRO A 367 -10.35 19.05 -16.43
C PRO A 367 -11.51 19.64 -17.25
N THR A 368 -11.21 20.39 -18.32
CA THR A 368 -12.23 20.99 -19.21
C THR A 368 -13.11 19.94 -19.88
N LYS A 369 -12.58 18.74 -20.10
CA LYS A 369 -13.32 17.62 -20.68
C LYS A 369 -13.66 16.51 -19.67
N GLY A 370 -13.20 16.61 -18.43
CA GLY A 370 -13.36 15.57 -17.41
C GLY A 370 -12.78 14.23 -17.86
N MET A 371 -11.49 14.18 -18.19
CA MET A 371 -10.85 12.96 -18.69
C MET A 371 -9.37 12.87 -18.33
N LEU A 372 -8.89 11.64 -18.24
CA LEU A 372 -7.48 11.28 -18.19
C LEU A 372 -7.00 10.95 -19.61
N ARG A 373 -5.99 11.66 -20.11
CA ARG A 373 -5.28 11.27 -21.32
C ARG A 373 -4.06 10.42 -20.97
N LEU A 374 -3.98 9.21 -21.51
CA LEU A 374 -2.75 8.41 -21.55
C LEU A 374 -2.16 8.48 -22.96
N TYR A 375 -0.91 8.91 -23.07
CA TYR A 375 -0.19 8.80 -24.34
C TYR A 375 0.31 7.37 -24.52
N SER A 376 0.35 6.89 -25.76
CA SER A 376 1.03 5.63 -26.05
C SER A 376 2.49 5.79 -25.66
N VAL A 377 3.05 4.82 -24.94
CA VAL A 377 4.45 4.81 -24.55
C VAL A 377 5.14 3.66 -25.25
N LYS A 378 6.35 3.89 -25.75
CA LYS A 378 7.13 2.81 -26.36
C LYS A 378 7.42 1.75 -25.29
N ILE A 379 7.03 0.51 -25.56
CA ILE A 379 7.41 -0.64 -24.76
C ILE A 379 8.95 -0.73 -24.76
N PRO A 380 9.61 -0.88 -23.60
CA PRO A 380 11.06 -1.05 -23.56
C PRO A 380 11.50 -2.22 -24.43
N ASP A 381 12.57 -2.07 -25.21
CA ASP A 381 13.05 -3.15 -26.11
C ASP A 381 13.46 -4.42 -25.35
N SER A 382 13.79 -4.29 -24.07
CA SER A 382 14.11 -5.41 -23.18
C SER A 382 12.87 -6.12 -22.60
N ALA A 383 11.68 -5.52 -22.71
CA ALA A 383 10.47 -6.05 -22.10
C ALA A 383 9.95 -7.25 -22.93
N LYS A 384 9.77 -8.39 -22.26
CA LYS A 384 9.22 -9.62 -22.86
C LYS A 384 7.70 -9.61 -22.93
N ASN A 385 7.07 -8.89 -22.00
CA ASN A 385 5.62 -8.76 -21.85
C ASN A 385 5.31 -7.54 -20.95
N TYR A 386 4.04 -7.28 -20.65
CA TYR A 386 3.63 -6.09 -19.88
C TYR A 386 4.02 -6.13 -18.40
N TRP A 387 4.51 -7.25 -17.87
CA TRP A 387 5.11 -7.28 -16.54
C TRP A 387 6.29 -6.32 -16.45
N GLU A 388 7.05 -6.12 -17.52
CA GLU A 388 8.23 -5.23 -17.53
C GLU A 388 7.94 -3.82 -18.06
N VAL A 389 6.65 -3.48 -18.25
CA VAL A 389 6.23 -2.17 -18.78
C VAL A 389 6.01 -1.17 -17.64
N PRO A 390 6.73 -0.02 -17.63
CA PRO A 390 6.72 0.90 -16.49
C PRO A 390 5.44 1.75 -16.39
N ASN A 391 4.77 2.04 -17.51
CA ASN A 391 3.65 2.98 -17.59
C ASN A 391 2.27 2.31 -17.47
N LEU A 392 2.14 1.26 -16.66
CA LEU A 392 0.84 0.75 -16.24
C LEU A 392 0.33 1.59 -15.07
N LEU A 393 -0.82 2.25 -15.24
CA LEU A 393 -1.48 3.04 -14.20
C LEU A 393 -2.48 2.17 -13.46
N LEU A 394 -2.18 1.76 -12.24
CA LEU A 394 -2.92 0.72 -11.55
C LEU A 394 -3.40 1.17 -10.16
N GLN A 395 -4.46 0.51 -9.68
CA GLN A 395 -4.94 0.58 -8.30
C GLN A 395 -5.04 -0.82 -7.70
N LYS A 396 -5.02 -0.88 -6.37
CA LYS A 396 -5.24 -2.11 -5.60
C LYS A 396 -6.67 -2.62 -5.82
N PHE A 397 -6.87 -3.93 -5.71
CA PHE A 397 -8.23 -4.45 -5.57
C PHE A 397 -8.88 -3.87 -4.30
N PRO A 398 -10.11 -3.33 -4.38
CA PRO A 398 -10.77 -2.67 -3.26
C PRO A 398 -11.43 -3.64 -2.27
N THR A 399 -11.72 -4.88 -2.71
CA THR A 399 -12.27 -6.00 -1.94
C THR A 399 -12.28 -7.27 -2.82
N GLU A 400 -12.94 -8.34 -2.36
CA GLU A 400 -13.00 -9.64 -3.04
C GLU A 400 -14.06 -9.75 -4.15
N LYS A 401 -15.05 -8.84 -4.15
CA LYS A 401 -16.15 -8.81 -5.11
C LYS A 401 -16.39 -7.37 -5.57
N PHE A 402 -16.11 -7.10 -6.84
CA PHE A 402 -16.33 -5.78 -7.43
C PHE A 402 -16.33 -5.87 -8.95
N THR A 403 -16.90 -4.87 -9.60
CA THR A 403 -16.80 -4.63 -11.03
C THR A 403 -16.09 -3.31 -11.26
N THR A 404 -15.05 -3.34 -12.10
CA THR A 404 -14.45 -2.14 -12.67
C THR A 404 -15.07 -1.86 -14.02
N VAL A 405 -15.47 -0.62 -14.27
CA VAL A 405 -15.91 -0.17 -15.60
C VAL A 405 -15.15 1.10 -15.96
N THR A 406 -14.81 1.25 -17.24
CA THR A 406 -14.24 2.49 -17.78
C THR A 406 -14.77 2.75 -19.18
N LYS A 407 -14.84 4.01 -19.57
CA LYS A 407 -15.13 4.45 -20.94
C LYS A 407 -13.88 5.12 -21.48
N LEU A 408 -13.45 4.71 -22.68
CA LEU A 408 -12.29 5.29 -23.35
C LEU A 408 -12.59 5.64 -24.80
N THR A 409 -11.88 6.63 -25.31
CA THR A 409 -11.80 6.96 -26.73
C THR A 409 -10.35 6.90 -27.20
N PHE A 410 -10.06 6.03 -28.17
CA PHE A 410 -8.69 5.81 -28.65
C PHE A 410 -8.38 6.60 -29.93
N THR A 411 -7.28 7.34 -29.92
CA THR A 411 -6.75 8.07 -31.09
C THR A 411 -5.35 7.56 -31.40
N PRO A 412 -5.22 6.45 -32.16
CA PRO A 412 -3.91 5.95 -32.56
C PRO A 412 -3.25 6.89 -33.58
N ASN A 413 -1.92 6.86 -33.64
CA ASN A 413 -1.17 7.43 -34.73
C ASN A 413 -1.39 6.61 -36.01
N THR A 414 -1.96 7.26 -37.01
CA THR A 414 -2.24 6.68 -38.35
C THR A 414 -1.01 6.12 -39.09
N LYS A 415 0.21 6.48 -38.68
CA LYS A 415 1.48 5.99 -39.24
C LYS A 415 2.02 4.76 -38.51
N LEU A 416 1.42 4.36 -37.40
CA LEU A 416 1.82 3.21 -36.60
C LEU A 416 0.74 2.12 -36.66
N GLU A 417 1.18 0.90 -36.39
CA GLU A 417 0.30 -0.25 -36.15
C GLU A 417 0.60 -0.80 -34.75
N ASN A 418 -0.31 -1.61 -34.22
CA ASN A 418 -0.20 -2.27 -32.91
C ASN A 418 -0.14 -1.36 -31.67
N GLU A 419 -0.48 -0.07 -31.78
CA GLU A 419 -0.74 0.72 -30.59
C GLU A 419 -1.94 0.14 -29.84
N LYS A 420 -1.84 0.06 -28.51
CA LYS A 420 -2.80 -0.69 -27.68
C LYS A 420 -3.11 0.06 -26.39
N THR A 421 -4.39 0.12 -26.05
CA THR A 421 -4.88 0.79 -24.83
C THR A 421 -6.07 0.05 -24.25
N GLY A 422 -6.22 0.03 -22.93
CA GLY A 422 -7.38 -0.65 -22.34
C GLY A 422 -7.33 -0.83 -20.83
N LEU A 423 -8.06 -1.85 -20.39
CA LEU A 423 -8.24 -2.24 -18.99
C LEU A 423 -7.44 -3.52 -18.73
N ILE A 424 -6.64 -3.52 -17.67
CA ILE A 424 -5.75 -4.64 -17.30
C ILE A 424 -5.95 -5.04 -15.83
N VAL A 425 -5.90 -6.34 -15.57
CA VAL A 425 -5.67 -6.92 -14.24
C VAL A 425 -4.27 -7.52 -14.24
N ALA A 426 -3.41 -7.07 -13.33
CA ALA A 426 -2.00 -7.42 -13.26
C ALA A 426 -1.62 -7.99 -11.87
N GLY A 427 -1.07 -9.20 -11.89
CA GLY A 427 -0.27 -9.84 -10.85
C GLY A 427 0.85 -10.64 -11.53
N LEU A 428 1.42 -11.67 -10.89
CA LEU A 428 2.48 -12.52 -11.49
C LEU A 428 2.10 -13.06 -12.88
N SER A 429 0.80 -13.21 -13.12
CA SER A 429 0.15 -13.29 -14.43
C SER A 429 -0.78 -12.09 -14.63
N TYR A 430 -1.05 -11.73 -15.89
CA TYR A 430 -2.00 -10.66 -16.20
C TYR A 430 -2.97 -11.03 -17.32
N ALA A 431 -4.08 -10.30 -17.37
CA ALA A 431 -4.99 -10.28 -18.50
C ALA A 431 -5.45 -8.85 -18.80
N ASN A 432 -5.65 -8.53 -20.08
CA ASN A 432 -6.22 -7.25 -20.50
C ASN A 432 -7.25 -7.42 -21.61
N ILE A 433 -8.21 -6.49 -21.62
CA ILE A 433 -9.08 -6.24 -22.76
C ILE A 433 -8.74 -4.85 -23.28
N ALA A 434 -8.46 -4.74 -24.59
CA ALA A 434 -7.84 -3.55 -25.13
C ALA A 434 -8.23 -3.27 -26.58
N VAL A 435 -8.24 -2.00 -26.93
CA VAL A 435 -8.32 -1.56 -28.33
C VAL A 435 -6.91 -1.57 -28.91
N LYS A 436 -6.73 -2.22 -30.05
CA LYS A 436 -5.46 -2.33 -30.80
C LYS A 436 -5.64 -1.75 -32.21
N SER A 437 -4.74 -0.85 -32.61
CA SER A 437 -4.76 -0.26 -33.95
C SER A 437 -4.17 -1.21 -35.01
N LYS A 438 -4.82 -1.32 -36.16
CA LYS A 438 -4.30 -1.96 -37.38
C LYS A 438 -4.49 -1.04 -38.58
N LYS A 439 -3.84 -1.37 -39.70
CA LYS A 439 -3.91 -0.58 -40.94
C LYS A 439 -5.34 -0.30 -41.44
N ASP A 440 -6.26 -1.23 -41.24
CA ASP A 440 -7.63 -1.16 -41.74
C ASP A 440 -8.67 -0.81 -40.66
N GLY A 441 -8.23 -0.39 -39.47
CA GLY A 441 -9.07 0.08 -38.38
C GLY A 441 -8.66 -0.44 -37.00
N ASN A 442 -9.50 -0.15 -36.01
CA ASN A 442 -9.28 -0.57 -34.64
C ASN A 442 -9.99 -1.90 -34.33
N TYR A 443 -9.34 -2.72 -33.51
CA TYR A 443 -9.85 -4.03 -33.10
C TYR A 443 -9.87 -4.11 -31.58
N LEU A 444 -10.90 -4.76 -31.05
CA LEU A 444 -10.90 -5.18 -29.66
C LEU A 444 -10.18 -6.51 -29.55
N VAL A 445 -9.20 -6.59 -28.65
CA VAL A 445 -8.45 -7.80 -28.36
C VAL A 445 -8.55 -8.14 -26.88
N TYR A 446 -8.50 -9.43 -26.57
CA TYR A 446 -8.28 -9.95 -25.24
C TYR A 446 -6.91 -10.61 -25.19
N THR A 447 -6.17 -10.41 -24.11
CA THR A 447 -4.81 -10.91 -23.97
C THR A 447 -4.60 -11.48 -22.59
N THR A 448 -3.97 -12.66 -22.52
CA THR A 448 -3.53 -13.27 -21.28
C THR A 448 -2.02 -13.52 -21.34
N CYS A 449 -1.35 -13.37 -20.20
CA CYS A 449 0.03 -13.77 -20.03
C CYS A 449 0.16 -14.52 -18.69
N LYS A 450 0.16 -15.85 -18.76
CA LYS A 450 0.38 -16.71 -17.58
C LYS A 450 1.86 -16.79 -17.27
N THR A 451 2.23 -16.74 -15.99
CA THR A 451 3.63 -16.70 -15.53
C THR A 451 4.43 -15.59 -16.22
N ALA A 452 3.83 -14.40 -16.27
CA ALA A 452 4.42 -13.22 -16.93
C ALA A 452 5.74 -12.84 -16.28
N ASP A 453 5.86 -13.01 -14.96
CA ASP A 453 7.09 -12.82 -14.18
C ASP A 453 8.27 -13.72 -14.64
N LYS A 454 7.99 -14.82 -15.36
CA LYS A 454 9.00 -15.71 -15.97
C LYS A 454 9.28 -15.37 -17.44
N GLY A 455 8.78 -14.24 -17.93
CA GLY A 455 9.01 -13.78 -19.30
C GLY A 455 8.31 -14.64 -20.35
N LYS A 456 7.18 -15.26 -20.02
CA LYS A 456 6.36 -15.98 -21.01
C LYS A 456 5.69 -15.00 -21.98
N ALA A 457 5.41 -15.50 -23.17
CA ALA A 457 4.77 -14.74 -24.23
C ALA A 457 3.27 -14.54 -23.95
N GLU A 458 2.72 -13.47 -24.48
CA GLU A 458 1.29 -13.19 -24.47
C GLU A 458 0.52 -14.14 -25.41
N LYS A 459 -0.69 -14.50 -25.02
CA LYS A 459 -1.70 -15.10 -25.90
C LYS A 459 -2.77 -14.05 -26.17
N GLU A 460 -2.86 -13.58 -27.41
CA GLU A 460 -3.82 -12.57 -27.85
C GLU A 460 -4.91 -13.19 -28.74
N GLU A 461 -6.16 -12.81 -28.50
CA GLU A 461 -7.33 -13.15 -29.30
C GLU A 461 -7.99 -11.86 -29.80
N THR A 462 -8.33 -11.80 -31.09
CA THR A 462 -9.15 -10.72 -31.64
C THR A 462 -10.61 -11.03 -31.39
N LEU A 463 -11.32 -10.14 -30.69
CA LEU A 463 -12.74 -10.30 -30.37
C LEU A 463 -13.64 -9.77 -31.49
N ILE A 464 -13.49 -8.48 -31.82
CA ILE A 464 -14.28 -7.80 -32.86
C ILE A 464 -13.48 -6.68 -33.54
N LYS A 465 -13.87 -6.33 -34.77
CA LYS A 465 -13.48 -5.07 -35.40
C LYS A 465 -14.39 -3.96 -34.88
N LEU A 466 -13.83 -2.83 -34.48
CA LEU A 466 -14.59 -1.69 -33.97
C LEU A 466 -15.07 -0.79 -35.11
N THR A 467 -16.29 -0.30 -34.97
CA THR A 467 -16.90 0.72 -35.84
C THR A 467 -16.76 2.13 -35.28
N SER A 468 -16.34 2.25 -34.02
CA SER A 468 -16.10 3.50 -33.29
C SER A 468 -14.82 3.40 -32.48
N ASN A 469 -14.18 4.54 -32.25
CA ASN A 469 -13.00 4.64 -31.39
C ASN A 469 -13.34 4.71 -29.89
N THR A 470 -14.63 4.89 -29.57
CA THR A 470 -15.14 4.94 -28.19
C THR A 470 -15.73 3.59 -27.80
N ILE A 471 -15.35 3.09 -26.62
CA ILE A 471 -15.80 1.81 -26.09
C ILE A 471 -15.85 1.85 -24.56
N TYR A 472 -16.71 0.99 -23.99
CA TYR A 472 -16.75 0.71 -22.57
C TYR A 472 -16.11 -0.65 -22.31
N LEU A 473 -15.17 -0.70 -21.36
CA LEU A 473 -14.49 -1.91 -20.94
C LEU A 473 -14.80 -2.20 -19.48
N SER A 474 -14.94 -3.46 -19.13
CA SER A 474 -15.25 -3.89 -17.77
C SER A 474 -14.52 -5.17 -17.39
N VAL A 475 -14.23 -5.32 -16.10
CA VAL A 475 -13.86 -6.59 -15.47
C VAL A 475 -14.65 -6.75 -14.18
N THR A 476 -15.38 -7.85 -14.06
CA THR A 476 -16.00 -8.28 -12.81
C THR A 476 -15.08 -9.27 -12.12
N VAL A 477 -14.68 -8.96 -10.88
CA VAL A 477 -13.94 -9.84 -10.00
C VAL A 477 -14.92 -10.48 -9.03
N SER A 478 -14.99 -11.81 -9.03
CA SER A 478 -15.76 -12.59 -8.07
C SER A 478 -14.86 -13.34 -7.10
N GLU A 479 -15.46 -13.95 -6.08
CA GLU A 479 -14.79 -14.75 -5.06
C GLU A 479 -13.76 -15.72 -5.63
N GLY A 480 -12.63 -15.86 -4.93
CA GLY A 480 -11.46 -16.57 -5.42
C GLY A 480 -10.71 -15.84 -6.55
N ALA A 481 -10.85 -14.51 -6.67
CA ALA A 481 -10.13 -13.65 -7.61
C ALA A 481 -10.32 -14.05 -9.09
N LYS A 482 -11.53 -14.50 -9.44
CA LYS A 482 -11.89 -14.82 -10.83
C LYS A 482 -12.32 -13.54 -11.54
N CYS A 483 -11.66 -13.23 -12.65
CA CYS A 483 -11.83 -12.02 -13.43
C CYS A 483 -12.54 -12.33 -14.75
N GLN A 484 -13.77 -11.83 -14.89
CA GLN A 484 -14.55 -11.92 -16.11
C GLN A 484 -14.51 -10.58 -16.86
N PHE A 485 -13.76 -10.52 -17.95
CA PHE A 485 -13.71 -9.33 -18.80
C PHE A 485 -14.96 -9.23 -19.67
N SER A 486 -15.37 -8.00 -19.97
CA SER A 486 -16.49 -7.70 -20.86
C SER A 486 -16.33 -6.32 -21.51
N TYR A 487 -17.11 -6.06 -22.56
CA TYR A 487 -17.10 -4.78 -23.28
C TYR A 487 -18.49 -4.37 -23.75
N SER A 488 -18.69 -3.09 -24.01
CA SER A 488 -19.90 -2.55 -24.64
C SER A 488 -19.57 -1.44 -25.63
N LEU A 489 -20.29 -1.38 -26.76
CA LEU A 489 -20.17 -0.30 -27.74
C LEU A 489 -21.08 0.90 -27.42
N THR A 490 -22.09 0.68 -26.58
CA THR A 490 -23.17 1.63 -26.27
C THR A 490 -23.15 2.04 -24.79
N GLY A 491 -22.65 1.18 -23.91
CA GLY A 491 -22.51 1.41 -22.46
C GLY A 491 -23.59 0.77 -21.59
N ASP A 492 -24.61 0.15 -22.20
CA ASP A 492 -25.75 -0.47 -21.51
C ASP A 492 -25.66 -2.00 -21.47
N LYS A 493 -25.36 -2.65 -22.59
CA LYS A 493 -25.25 -4.11 -22.70
C LYS A 493 -23.79 -4.53 -22.87
N PHE A 494 -23.27 -5.26 -21.89
CA PHE A 494 -21.91 -5.79 -21.90
C PHE A 494 -21.87 -7.22 -22.44
N THR A 495 -20.98 -7.46 -23.40
CA THR A 495 -20.65 -8.78 -23.95
C THR A 495 -19.45 -9.33 -23.21
N LYS A 496 -19.58 -10.53 -22.63
CA LYS A 496 -18.50 -11.21 -21.90
C LYS A 496 -17.48 -11.79 -22.88
N VAL A 497 -16.21 -11.71 -22.49
CA VAL A 497 -15.14 -12.55 -23.08
C VAL A 497 -15.35 -13.99 -22.59
N ASN A 498 -15.17 -14.99 -23.45
CA ASN A 498 -15.46 -16.38 -23.07
C ASN A 498 -14.53 -16.92 -21.95
N ASP A 499 -13.29 -16.45 -21.92
CA ASP A 499 -12.30 -16.84 -20.92
C ASP A 499 -12.56 -16.15 -19.57
N VAL A 500 -12.29 -16.89 -18.49
CA VAL A 500 -12.28 -16.37 -17.12
C VAL A 500 -10.85 -16.42 -16.62
N PHE A 501 -10.25 -15.25 -16.42
CA PHE A 501 -8.88 -15.14 -15.93
C PHE A 501 -8.85 -15.35 -14.42
N GLN A 502 -7.88 -16.13 -13.93
CA GLN A 502 -7.62 -16.27 -12.50
C GLN A 502 -6.54 -15.24 -12.12
N ALA A 503 -6.89 -14.21 -11.35
CA ALA A 503 -5.88 -13.29 -10.85
C ALA A 503 -4.98 -13.99 -9.83
N GLU A 504 -3.71 -13.64 -9.88
CA GLU A 504 -2.65 -14.12 -8.99
C GLU A 504 -2.13 -12.92 -8.19
N PRO A 505 -1.53 -13.15 -7.00
CA PRO A 505 -0.78 -12.09 -6.32
C PRO A 505 0.26 -11.47 -7.26
N GLY A 506 0.62 -10.20 -7.04
CA GLY A 506 1.87 -9.66 -7.58
C GLY A 506 3.07 -10.10 -6.73
N LYS A 507 4.25 -9.56 -7.03
CA LYS A 507 5.45 -9.88 -6.23
C LYS A 507 5.41 -9.10 -4.90
N TRP A 508 5.06 -9.78 -3.82
CA TRP A 508 4.86 -9.20 -2.46
C TRP A 508 3.65 -8.26 -2.29
N ILE A 509 2.81 -8.18 -3.31
CA ILE A 509 1.61 -7.33 -3.34
C ILE A 509 0.41 -8.14 -3.84
N GLY A 510 -0.80 -7.59 -3.68
CA GLY A 510 -2.00 -8.07 -4.34
C GLY A 510 -2.00 -7.84 -5.85
N ALA A 511 -2.96 -8.44 -6.54
CA ALA A 511 -3.31 -8.07 -7.89
C ALA A 511 -3.82 -6.63 -7.93
N LYS A 512 -3.57 -5.96 -9.05
CA LYS A 512 -4.00 -4.60 -9.31
C LYS A 512 -4.81 -4.51 -10.59
N VAL A 513 -5.73 -3.57 -10.67
CA VAL A 513 -6.53 -3.28 -11.86
C VAL A 513 -6.22 -1.85 -12.34
N GLY A 514 -6.24 -1.61 -13.65
CA GLY A 514 -6.07 -0.25 -14.13
C GLY A 514 -5.92 -0.13 -15.63
N LEU A 515 -5.23 0.92 -16.05
CA LEU A 515 -5.23 1.45 -17.40
C LEU A 515 -3.82 1.47 -17.97
N PHE A 516 -3.70 1.36 -19.30
CA PHE A 516 -2.43 1.47 -20.00
C PHE A 516 -2.64 2.00 -21.41
N CYS A 517 -1.59 2.59 -21.99
CA CYS A 517 -1.51 2.96 -23.40
C CYS A 517 -0.07 2.76 -23.88
N VAL A 518 0.14 1.91 -24.89
CA VAL A 518 1.48 1.46 -25.32
C VAL A 518 1.60 1.38 -26.83
N ARG A 519 2.85 1.39 -27.31
CA ARG A 519 3.23 1.18 -28.71
C ARG A 519 4.54 0.40 -28.80
N GLU A 520 4.79 -0.20 -29.95
CA GLU A 520 6.02 -0.97 -30.19
C GLU A 520 7.18 -0.09 -30.71
N GLN A 521 6.86 0.97 -31.45
CA GLN A 521 7.85 1.74 -32.21
C GLN A 521 8.18 3.09 -31.57
N GLN A 522 9.40 3.57 -31.78
CA GLN A 522 9.77 4.94 -31.45
C GLN A 522 9.15 5.91 -32.46
N THR A 523 8.61 7.02 -31.97
CA THR A 523 8.02 8.09 -32.79
C THR A 523 8.20 9.43 -32.08
N ASN A 524 8.07 10.52 -32.83
CA ASN A 524 7.98 11.89 -32.30
C ASN A 524 6.53 12.38 -32.16
N ASP A 525 5.55 11.57 -32.59
CA ASP A 525 4.13 11.85 -32.53
C ASP A 525 3.41 10.59 -32.00
N ALA A 526 2.94 10.64 -30.77
CA ALA A 526 2.36 9.48 -30.08
C ALA A 526 0.83 9.44 -30.28
N GLY A 527 0.26 8.26 -30.50
CA GLY A 527 -1.16 8.05 -30.26
C GLY A 527 -1.51 8.27 -28.78
N TYR A 528 -2.80 8.36 -28.47
CA TYR A 528 -3.26 8.52 -27.09
C TYR A 528 -4.67 7.95 -26.90
N ALA A 529 -5.03 7.73 -25.64
CA ALA A 529 -6.37 7.35 -25.23
C ALA A 529 -6.89 8.34 -24.18
N ASP A 530 -8.11 8.82 -24.39
CA ASP A 530 -8.84 9.64 -23.42
C ASP A 530 -9.81 8.73 -22.65
N PHE A 531 -9.65 8.65 -21.34
CA PHE A 531 -10.52 7.91 -20.43
C PHE A 531 -11.44 8.89 -19.70
N ASP A 532 -12.75 8.74 -19.86
CA ASP A 532 -13.75 9.64 -19.26
C ASP A 532 -13.83 9.43 -17.74
N TRP A 533 -13.78 8.18 -17.29
CA TRP A 533 -13.88 7.82 -15.87
C TRP A 533 -13.42 6.37 -15.66
N PHE A 534 -13.14 6.04 -14.40
CA PHE A 534 -12.85 4.70 -13.90
C PHE A 534 -13.69 4.46 -12.66
N ARG A 535 -14.62 3.51 -12.71
CA ARG A 535 -15.61 3.30 -11.64
C ARG A 535 -15.50 1.90 -11.08
N ILE A 536 -15.62 1.82 -9.76
CA ILE A 536 -15.79 0.59 -9.01
C ILE A 536 -17.23 0.51 -8.53
N GLU A 537 -17.88 -0.62 -8.83
CA GLU A 537 -19.28 -0.90 -8.54
C GLU A 537 -19.43 -2.36 -8.08
N LEU A 538 -20.60 -2.75 -7.56
CA LEU A 538 -20.88 -4.13 -7.13
C LEU A 538 -21.14 -5.07 -8.32
#